data_AF-A0A9D7INX0-F1
#
_entry.id   AF-A0A9D7INX0-F1
#
_cell.length_a   1.000
_cell.length_b   1.000
_cell.length_c   1.000
_cell.angle_alpha   90.00
_cell.angle_beta   90.00
_cell.angle_gamma   90.00
#
_symmetry.space_group_name_H-M   'P 1'
#
loop_
_entity.id
_entity.type
_entity.pdbx_description
1 polymer ?
#
loop_
_entity_poly.entity_id
_entity_poly.type
_entity_poly.pdbx_seq_one_letter_code
_entity_poly.pdbx_strand_id
1 'polypeptide(L)'
;MRERLCRYIARPAVAEQRLTVNAQGKVVYLLKTPYRDGTTHVVFEPLDFIARLAALVPRPRVNLTRYHGVLAPNHRWRAEVTPSGRGRRKGKGTAQPERSAIERHAAMSWAQRLKRVFGIDVESCVRCGQAVKIIACIEEPALIERILEHVRGRPRVTLPHSAHRRQGRR
;
A
#
# COMPACT_ATOMS: atom_id res chain seq x y z
N MET A 1 19.90 -6.45 10.51
CA MET A 1 19.62 -6.34 9.05
C MET A 1 20.63 -5.36 8.47
N ARG A 2 21.51 -5.81 7.56
CA ARG A 2 22.73 -5.07 7.14
C ARG A 2 22.39 -3.74 6.47
N GLU A 3 22.97 -2.65 6.95
CA GLU A 3 22.80 -1.25 6.47
C GLU A 3 22.93 -1.09 4.93
N ARG A 4 23.79 -1.90 4.29
CA ARG A 4 23.93 -1.97 2.83
C ARG A 4 22.62 -2.33 2.11
N LEU A 5 21.79 -3.19 2.70
CA LEU A 5 20.52 -3.63 2.12
C LEU A 5 19.49 -2.49 2.15
N CYS A 6 19.43 -1.74 3.26
CA CYS A 6 18.57 -0.56 3.39
C CYS A 6 18.98 0.53 2.40
N ARG A 7 20.29 0.82 2.26
CA ARG A 7 20.79 1.76 1.25
C ARG A 7 20.50 1.33 -0.19
N TYR A 8 20.44 0.02 -0.45
CA TYR A 8 20.12 -0.51 -1.77
C TYR A 8 18.62 -0.33 -2.10
N ILE A 9 17.75 -0.58 -1.13
CA ILE A 9 16.28 -0.41 -1.29
C ILE A 9 15.92 1.07 -1.45
N ALA A 10 16.60 1.96 -0.73
CA ALA A 10 16.36 3.40 -0.78
C ALA A 10 17.13 4.12 -1.91
N ARG A 11 17.78 3.38 -2.83
CA ARG A 11 18.60 4.01 -3.85
C ARG A 11 17.71 4.61 -4.95
N PRO A 12 17.77 5.93 -5.19
CA PRO A 12 17.03 6.54 -6.28
C PRO A 12 17.53 6.03 -7.63
N ALA A 13 16.66 6.05 -8.64
CA ALA A 13 16.98 5.59 -10.00
C ALA A 13 18.13 6.39 -10.65
N VAL A 14 18.29 7.65 -10.25
CA VAL A 14 19.36 8.56 -10.70
C VAL A 14 19.97 9.29 -9.51
N ALA A 15 21.23 9.72 -9.64
CA ALA A 15 21.88 10.53 -8.62
C ALA A 15 21.63 12.03 -8.88
N GLU A 16 20.84 12.69 -8.03
CA GLU A 16 20.47 14.11 -8.18
C GLU A 16 21.69 15.03 -8.27
N GLN A 17 22.74 14.75 -7.50
CA GLN A 17 24.01 15.51 -7.52
C GLN A 17 24.71 15.54 -8.89
N ARG A 18 24.32 14.64 -9.81
CA ARG A 18 24.91 14.54 -11.16
C ARG A 18 23.96 15.03 -12.25
N LEU A 19 22.79 15.53 -11.88
CA LEU A 19 21.77 15.99 -12.80
C LEU A 19 21.73 17.52 -12.79
N THR A 20 21.96 18.13 -13.94
CA THR A 20 21.84 19.58 -14.11
C THR A 20 21.06 19.91 -15.39
N VAL A 21 20.58 21.14 -15.49
CA VAL A 21 19.93 21.65 -16.71
C VAL A 21 20.84 22.74 -17.28
N ASN A 22 21.13 22.68 -18.57
CA ASN A 22 21.96 23.68 -19.23
C ASN A 22 21.16 24.96 -19.56
N ALA A 23 21.85 26.02 -19.98
CA ALA A 23 21.22 27.29 -20.38
C ALA A 23 20.22 27.14 -21.56
N GLN A 24 20.31 26.06 -22.33
CA GLN A 24 19.41 25.75 -23.45
C GLN A 24 18.20 24.88 -23.03
N GLY A 25 18.04 24.60 -21.73
CA GLY A 25 16.95 23.78 -21.21
C GLY A 25 17.12 22.26 -21.37
N LYS A 26 18.29 21.78 -21.81
CA LYS A 26 18.60 20.35 -21.94
C LYS A 26 19.09 19.77 -20.62
N VAL A 27 18.80 18.49 -20.40
CA VAL A 27 19.19 17.77 -19.20
C VAL A 27 20.59 17.19 -19.38
N VAL A 28 21.52 17.57 -18.50
CA VAL A 28 22.90 17.09 -18.49
C VAL A 28 23.07 16.13 -17.32
N TYR A 29 23.54 14.92 -17.61
CA TYR A 29 23.83 13.90 -16.60
C TYR A 29 25.32 13.53 -16.59
N LEU A 30 26.00 13.83 -15.49
CA LEU A 30 27.41 13.50 -15.30
C LEU A 30 27.58 12.00 -15.02
N LEU A 31 28.49 11.36 -15.76
CA LEU A 31 28.81 9.95 -15.58
C LEU A 31 29.63 9.73 -14.31
N LYS A 32 29.40 8.60 -13.64
CA LYS A 32 30.22 8.22 -12.48
C LYS A 32 31.69 8.01 -12.87
N THR A 33 31.89 7.36 -14.00
CA THR A 33 33.19 7.01 -14.56
C THR A 33 33.15 7.47 -16.02
N PRO A 34 34.11 8.30 -16.46
CA PRO A 34 34.20 8.70 -17.86
C PRO A 34 34.32 7.47 -18.76
N TYR A 35 33.78 7.58 -19.97
CA TYR A 35 34.00 6.56 -21.00
C TYR A 35 35.45 6.58 -21.51
N ARG A 36 35.86 5.52 -22.21
CA ARG A 36 37.23 5.38 -22.76
C ARG A 36 37.56 6.44 -23.81
N ASP A 37 36.55 7.01 -24.45
CA ASP A 37 36.61 8.10 -25.42
C ASP A 37 36.75 9.49 -24.74
N GLY A 38 36.74 9.56 -23.40
CA GLY A 38 36.80 10.80 -22.64
C GLY A 38 35.44 11.44 -22.37
N THR A 39 34.33 10.84 -22.81
CA THR A 39 32.99 11.39 -22.57
C THR A 39 32.67 11.37 -21.07
N THR A 40 32.39 12.55 -20.49
CA THR A 40 32.14 12.73 -19.05
C THR A 40 30.68 12.91 -18.69
N HIS A 41 29.86 13.40 -19.62
CA HIS A 41 28.44 13.69 -19.39
C HIS A 41 27.61 13.34 -20.62
N VAL A 42 26.34 13.04 -20.39
CA VAL A 42 25.36 12.77 -21.45
C VAL A 42 24.31 13.87 -21.41
N VAL A 43 23.96 14.40 -22.58
CA VAL A 43 22.94 15.45 -22.73
C VAL A 43 21.69 14.82 -23.34
N PHE A 44 20.53 15.12 -22.75
CA PHE A 44 19.23 14.62 -23.18
C PHE A 44 18.27 15.78 -23.44
N GLU A 45 17.38 15.60 -24.42
CA GLU A 45 16.14 16.39 -24.45
C GLU A 45 15.29 16.06 -23.21
N PRO A 46 14.58 17.03 -22.62
CA PRO A 46 13.81 16.81 -21.39
C PRO A 46 12.81 15.64 -21.49
N LEU A 47 12.13 15.51 -22.63
CA LEU A 47 11.18 14.43 -22.88
C LEU A 47 11.86 13.07 -22.99
N ASP A 48 13.03 12.99 -23.64
CA ASP A 48 13.79 11.75 -23.75
C ASP A 48 14.29 11.26 -22.38
N PHE A 49 14.71 12.20 -21.53
CA PHE A 49 15.12 11.87 -20.16
C PHE A 49 13.95 11.28 -19.36
N ILE A 50 12.77 11.91 -19.42
CA ILE A 50 11.56 11.40 -18.77
C ILE A 50 11.16 10.03 -19.33
N ALA A 51 11.20 9.85 -20.66
CA ALA A 51 10.87 8.57 -21.29
C ALA A 51 11.79 7.44 -20.80
N ARG A 52 13.10 7.71 -20.67
CA ARG A 52 14.07 6.74 -20.12
C ARG A 52 13.82 6.42 -18.64
N LEU A 53 13.43 7.41 -17.84
CA LEU A 53 13.03 7.18 -16.45
C LEU A 53 11.75 6.35 -16.36
N ALA A 54 10.74 6.68 -17.17
CA ALA A 54 9.48 5.95 -17.23
C ALA A 54 9.68 4.48 -17.64
N ALA A 55 10.65 4.20 -18.50
CA ALA A 55 11.00 2.83 -18.90
C ALA A 55 11.51 1.95 -17.75
N LEU A 56 12.03 2.54 -16.66
CA LEU A 56 12.42 1.80 -15.45
C LEU A 56 11.20 1.36 -14.62
N VAL A 57 10.05 2.01 -14.82
CA VAL A 57 8.81 1.63 -14.12
C VAL A 57 8.32 0.31 -14.70
N PRO A 58 8.23 -0.74 -13.88
CA PRO A 58 7.81 -2.04 -14.36
C PRO A 58 6.35 -2.02 -14.79
N ARG A 59 6.01 -2.87 -15.76
CA ARG A 59 4.63 -3.01 -16.24
C ARG A 59 3.68 -3.33 -15.07
N PRO A 60 2.42 -2.83 -15.11
CA PRO A 60 1.44 -3.17 -14.10
C PRO A 60 1.28 -4.68 -13.92
N ARG A 61 1.08 -5.11 -12.67
CA ARG A 61 0.79 -6.50 -12.28
C ARG A 61 1.95 -7.50 -12.46
N VAL A 62 3.17 -7.05 -12.72
CA VAL A 62 4.34 -7.94 -12.67
C VAL A 62 4.86 -8.09 -11.24
N ASN A 63 5.23 -9.31 -10.85
CA ASN A 63 5.82 -9.53 -9.53
C ASN A 63 7.29 -9.08 -9.52
N LEU A 64 7.56 -7.98 -8.82
CA LEU A 64 8.90 -7.40 -8.65
C LEU A 64 9.76 -8.18 -7.65
N THR A 65 9.12 -8.91 -6.74
CA THR A 65 9.81 -9.71 -5.72
C THR A 65 9.78 -11.18 -6.12
N ARG A 66 10.87 -11.62 -6.76
CA ARG A 66 11.09 -13.04 -7.05
C ARG A 66 11.87 -13.66 -5.89
N TYR A 67 11.21 -14.56 -5.18
CA TYR A 67 11.87 -15.33 -4.14
C TYR A 67 12.52 -16.59 -4.74
N HIS A 68 13.71 -16.93 -4.24
CA HIS A 68 14.49 -18.08 -4.68
C HIS A 68 14.74 -19.06 -3.51
N GLY A 69 15.16 -20.28 -3.84
CA GLY A 69 15.51 -21.32 -2.86
C GLY A 69 14.34 -21.68 -1.94
N VAL A 70 14.62 -21.79 -0.64
CA VAL A 70 13.61 -22.17 0.38
C VAL A 70 12.42 -21.22 0.44
N LEU A 71 12.61 -19.97 0.04
CA LEU A 71 11.58 -18.94 -0.02
C LEU A 71 10.86 -18.90 -1.39
N ALA A 72 11.17 -19.76 -2.36
CA ALA A 72 10.44 -19.79 -3.64
C ALA A 72 8.99 -20.28 -3.44
N PRO A 73 8.00 -19.83 -4.25
CA PRO A 73 6.58 -20.16 -4.05
C PRO A 73 6.26 -21.66 -3.97
N ASN A 74 6.96 -22.48 -4.76
CA ASN A 74 6.72 -23.92 -4.88
C ASN A 74 7.77 -24.78 -4.15
N HIS A 75 8.60 -24.20 -3.28
CA HIS A 75 9.63 -24.97 -2.56
C HIS A 75 9.00 -25.87 -1.49
N ARG A 76 9.48 -27.12 -1.37
CA ARG A 76 8.92 -28.16 -0.47
C ARG A 76 8.84 -27.70 0.99
N TRP A 77 9.88 -27.03 1.47
CA TRP A 77 9.98 -26.56 2.86
C TRP A 77 9.47 -25.13 3.09
N ARG A 78 8.89 -24.46 2.07
CA ARG A 78 8.45 -23.06 2.18
C ARG A 78 7.46 -22.87 3.34
N ALA A 79 6.56 -23.83 3.52
CA ALA A 79 5.51 -23.78 4.54
C ALA A 79 6.07 -23.79 5.97
N GLU A 80 7.23 -24.41 6.19
CA GLU A 80 7.89 -24.51 7.50
C GLU A 80 8.66 -23.23 7.84
N VAL A 81 9.22 -22.56 6.83
CA VAL A 81 10.05 -21.35 7.04
C VAL A 81 9.27 -20.04 6.98
N THR A 82 8.05 -20.03 6.43
CA THR A 82 7.26 -18.79 6.30
C THR A 82 6.27 -18.64 7.46
N PRO A 83 6.15 -17.45 8.08
CA PRO A 83 5.14 -17.19 9.10
C PRO A 83 3.72 -17.60 8.63
N SER A 84 2.95 -18.19 9.53
CA SER A 84 1.55 -18.60 9.30
C SER A 84 1.36 -19.72 8.25
N GLY A 85 2.38 -20.54 7.96
CA GLY A 85 2.26 -21.68 7.04
C GLY A 85 2.04 -21.28 5.58
N ARG A 86 2.46 -20.07 5.20
CA ARG A 86 2.24 -19.51 3.86
C ARG A 86 3.00 -20.35 2.80
N GLY A 87 2.27 -21.04 1.94
CA GLY A 87 2.84 -21.98 0.97
C GLY A 87 2.51 -23.45 1.26
N ARG A 88 1.81 -23.75 2.35
CA ARG A 88 1.22 -25.07 2.57
C ARG A 88 0.19 -25.32 1.46
N ARG A 89 0.43 -26.32 0.61
CA ARG A 89 -0.59 -26.78 -0.35
C ARG A 89 -1.82 -27.19 0.46
N LYS A 90 -2.93 -26.46 0.29
CA LYS A 90 -4.23 -26.96 0.77
C LYS A 90 -4.51 -28.23 -0.03
N GLY A 91 -4.62 -29.37 0.66
CA GLY A 91 -5.14 -30.58 0.04
C GLY A 91 -6.53 -30.30 -0.54
N LYS A 92 -6.88 -30.93 -1.67
CA LYS A 92 -8.27 -31.01 -2.13
C LYS A 92 -9.07 -31.65 -1.00
N GLY A 93 -9.87 -30.88 -0.26
CA GLY A 93 -10.60 -31.44 0.86
C GLY A 93 -11.20 -30.40 1.79
N THR A 94 -12.34 -29.86 1.36
CA THR A 94 -13.58 -29.57 2.11
C THR A 94 -14.29 -28.47 1.34
N ALA A 95 -15.47 -28.80 0.80
CA ALA A 95 -16.38 -27.83 0.24
C ALA A 95 -16.73 -26.84 1.38
N GLN A 96 -16.01 -25.74 1.43
CA GLN A 96 -16.41 -24.57 2.18
C GLN A 96 -17.73 -24.11 1.53
N PRO A 97 -18.78 -23.76 2.31
CA PRO A 97 -20.02 -23.26 1.73
C PRO A 97 -19.65 -22.17 0.73
N GLU A 98 -20.25 -22.19 -0.46
CA GLU A 98 -19.92 -21.29 -1.57
C GLU A 98 -20.04 -19.84 -1.10
N ARG A 99 -18.94 -19.31 -0.58
CA ARG A 99 -18.82 -17.89 -0.30
C ARG A 99 -18.95 -17.21 -1.65
N SER A 100 -19.86 -16.26 -1.75
CA SER A 100 -20.02 -15.44 -2.94
C SER A 100 -18.66 -14.83 -3.32
N ALA A 101 -18.44 -14.47 -4.59
CA ALA A 101 -17.20 -13.83 -5.01
C ALA A 101 -16.88 -12.60 -4.13
N ILE A 102 -17.91 -11.88 -3.69
CA ILE A 102 -17.84 -10.74 -2.76
C ILE A 102 -17.23 -11.15 -1.42
N GLU A 103 -17.70 -12.24 -0.81
CA GLU A 103 -17.20 -12.75 0.47
C GLU A 103 -15.77 -13.30 0.38
N ARG A 104 -15.37 -13.85 -0.78
CA ARG A 104 -13.99 -14.28 -1.03
C ARG A 104 -13.03 -13.11 -1.20
N HIS A 105 -13.47 -12.02 -1.84
CA HIS A 105 -12.68 -10.81 -2.03
C HIS A 105 -12.62 -9.92 -0.78
N ALA A 106 -13.58 -10.06 0.16
CA ALA A 106 -13.63 -9.35 1.43
C ALA A 106 -12.78 -10.00 2.54
N ALA A 107 -11.56 -10.46 2.24
CA ALA A 107 -10.64 -10.92 3.29
C ALA A 107 -10.33 -9.82 4.33
N MET A 108 -10.51 -8.55 3.96
CA MET A 108 -10.66 -7.41 4.87
C MET A 108 -11.62 -6.37 4.27
N SER A 109 -12.52 -5.84 5.10
CA SER A 109 -13.40 -4.71 4.76
C SER A 109 -12.58 -3.42 4.53
N TRP A 110 -13.18 -2.42 3.89
CA TRP A 110 -12.55 -1.10 3.73
C TRP A 110 -12.14 -0.49 5.09
N ALA A 111 -13.00 -0.60 6.11
CA ALA A 111 -12.71 -0.15 7.47
C ALA A 111 -11.51 -0.88 8.10
N GLN A 112 -11.43 -2.21 7.91
CA GLN A 112 -10.29 -3.01 8.39
C GLN A 112 -8.97 -2.63 7.71
N ARG A 113 -9.03 -2.24 6.42
CA ARG A 113 -7.85 -1.74 5.70
C ARG A 113 -7.39 -0.40 6.24
N LEU A 114 -8.30 0.54 6.50
CA LEU A 114 -7.97 1.84 7.11
C LEU A 114 -7.29 1.66 8.47
N LYS A 115 -7.82 0.79 9.32
CA LYS A 115 -7.23 0.48 10.63
C LYS A 115 -5.84 -0.12 10.50
N ARG A 116 -5.64 -1.07 9.57
CA ARG A 116 -4.36 -1.76 9.40
C ARG A 116 -3.26 -0.89 8.76
N VAL A 117 -3.61 -0.05 7.78
CA VAL A 117 -2.64 0.73 7.00
C VAL A 117 -2.38 2.10 7.63
N PHE A 118 -3.44 2.77 8.10
CA PHE A 118 -3.39 4.15 8.58
C PHE A 118 -3.66 4.29 10.08
N GLY A 119 -4.01 3.21 10.79
CA GLY A 119 -4.37 3.28 12.22
C GLY A 119 -5.72 3.94 12.50
N ILE A 120 -6.55 4.18 11.47
CA ILE A 120 -7.84 4.86 11.60
C ILE A 120 -8.93 3.81 11.86
N ASP A 121 -9.50 3.81 13.08
CA ASP A 121 -10.63 2.95 13.43
C ASP A 121 -11.97 3.65 13.14
N VAL A 122 -12.67 3.17 12.11
CA VAL A 122 -14.03 3.59 11.77
C VAL A 122 -15.06 2.48 12.01
N GLU A 123 -14.64 1.34 12.57
CA GLU A 123 -15.54 0.23 12.91
C GLU A 123 -16.25 0.48 14.23
N SER A 124 -15.62 1.20 15.15
CA SER A 124 -16.16 1.46 16.48
C SER A 124 -16.48 2.94 16.68
N CYS A 125 -17.67 3.20 17.24
CA CYS A 125 -18.04 4.56 17.59
C CYS A 125 -17.24 5.02 18.83
N VAL A 126 -16.55 6.15 18.73
CA VAL A 126 -15.78 6.73 19.85
C VAL A 126 -16.62 7.10 21.08
N ARG A 127 -17.95 7.16 20.94
CA ARG A 127 -18.87 7.53 22.04
C ARG A 127 -19.47 6.33 22.77
N CYS A 128 -19.94 5.32 22.03
CA CYS A 128 -20.67 4.18 22.60
C CYS A 128 -19.97 2.83 22.39
N GLY A 129 -18.86 2.79 21.66
CA GLY A 129 -18.12 1.57 21.35
C GLY A 129 -18.88 0.59 20.44
N GLN A 130 -20.08 0.94 19.96
CA GLN A 130 -20.88 0.10 19.08
C GLN A 130 -20.31 0.10 17.66
N ALA A 131 -20.63 -0.96 16.91
CA ALA A 131 -20.23 -1.09 15.52
C ALA A 131 -20.89 -0.02 14.66
N VAL A 132 -20.09 0.71 13.87
CA VAL A 132 -20.57 1.74 12.95
C VAL A 132 -20.90 1.11 11.60
N LYS A 133 -22.04 1.49 11.02
CA LYS A 133 -22.45 1.07 9.67
C LYS A 133 -22.36 2.26 8.72
N ILE A 134 -21.75 2.04 7.54
CA ILE A 134 -21.75 3.02 6.46
C ILE A 134 -23.15 3.06 5.86
N ILE A 135 -23.79 4.23 5.89
CA ILE A 135 -25.15 4.44 5.37
C ILE A 135 -25.17 5.14 4.00
N ALA A 136 -24.18 5.98 3.70
CA ALA A 136 -24.05 6.70 2.44
C ALA A 136 -22.61 7.16 2.21
N CYS A 137 -22.24 7.34 0.93
CA CYS A 137 -21.07 8.10 0.52
C CYS A 137 -21.54 9.47 0.03
N ILE A 138 -20.94 10.55 0.52
CA ILE A 138 -21.31 11.92 0.18
C ILE A 138 -20.09 12.59 -0.42
N GLU A 139 -20.19 13.03 -1.67
CA GLU A 139 -19.06 13.58 -2.44
C GLU A 139 -19.21 15.09 -2.73
N GLU A 140 -20.41 15.65 -2.60
CA GLU A 140 -20.68 17.05 -2.93
C GLU A 140 -20.25 18.02 -1.81
N PRO A 141 -19.32 18.97 -2.06
CA PRO A 141 -18.75 19.83 -1.01
C PRO A 141 -19.78 20.67 -0.25
N ALA A 142 -20.70 21.31 -0.98
CA ALA A 142 -21.74 22.15 -0.38
C ALA A 142 -22.66 21.35 0.57
N LEU A 143 -22.92 20.08 0.25
CA LEU A 143 -23.74 19.20 1.07
C LEU A 143 -22.98 18.72 2.32
N ILE A 144 -21.68 18.45 2.19
CA ILE A 144 -20.79 18.11 3.32
C ILE A 144 -20.76 19.27 4.32
N GLU A 145 -20.58 20.51 3.86
CA GLU A 145 -20.53 21.70 4.71
C GLU A 145 -21.84 21.88 5.51
N ARG A 146 -22.98 21.81 4.83
CA ARG A 146 -24.31 21.90 5.46
C ARG A 146 -24.51 20.82 6.52
N ILE A 147 -24.07 19.59 6.26
CA ILE A 147 -24.15 18.49 7.24
C ILE A 147 -23.25 18.77 8.44
N LEU A 148 -22.02 19.20 8.21
CA LEU A 148 -21.06 19.47 9.29
C LEU A 148 -21.53 20.62 10.19
N GLU A 149 -22.10 21.68 9.62
CA GLU A 149 -22.68 22.80 10.35
C GLU A 149 -23.86 22.35 11.23
N HIS A 150 -24.79 21.57 10.65
CA HIS A 150 -25.91 20.99 11.39
C HIS A 150 -25.46 20.08 12.54
N VAL A 151 -24.43 19.25 12.32
CA VAL A 151 -23.89 18.32 13.33
C VAL A 151 -23.20 19.07 14.47
N ARG A 152 -22.53 20.21 14.19
CA ARG A 152 -21.89 21.05 15.21
C ARG A 152 -22.89 21.81 16.08
N GLY A 153 -24.03 22.21 15.51
CA GLY A 153 -25.09 22.93 16.23
C GLY A 153 -25.99 22.06 17.11
N ARG A 154 -25.92 20.73 17.00
CA ARG A 154 -26.77 19.82 17.79
C ARG A 154 -26.14 19.50 19.16
N PRO A 155 -26.88 19.61 20.27
CA PRO A 155 -26.40 19.13 21.57
C PRO A 155 -26.07 17.64 21.46
N ARG A 156 -24.92 17.25 22.02
CA ARG A 156 -24.43 15.87 21.97
C ARG A 156 -25.38 14.98 22.76
N VAL A 157 -26.20 14.18 22.07
CA VAL A 157 -27.03 13.16 22.71
C VAL A 157 -26.11 12.09 23.31
N THR A 158 -26.03 12.05 24.63
CA THR A 158 -25.48 10.91 25.40
C THR A 158 -26.60 9.88 25.54
N LEU A 159 -26.57 8.84 24.72
CA LEU A 159 -27.43 7.68 24.94
C LEU A 159 -26.89 6.88 26.14
N PRO A 160 -27.75 6.43 27.08
CA PRO A 160 -27.32 5.58 28.18
C PRO A 160 -26.70 4.29 27.64
N HIS A 161 -25.52 3.96 28.16
CA HIS A 161 -24.76 2.78 27.78
C HIS A 161 -25.53 1.52 28.24
N SER A 162 -26.23 0.84 27.35
CA SER A 162 -26.77 -0.48 27.67
C SER A 162 -25.59 -1.45 27.81
N ALA A 163 -25.36 -1.90 29.05
CA ALA A 163 -24.34 -2.87 29.38
C ALA A 163 -24.64 -4.22 28.70
N HIS A 164 -24.15 -4.41 27.47
CA HIS A 164 -24.18 -5.71 26.83
C HIS A 164 -23.14 -6.63 27.48
N ARG A 165 -23.67 -7.45 28.40
CA ARG A 165 -23.09 -8.60 29.07
C ARG A 165 -22.18 -9.40 28.11
N ARG A 166 -20.87 -9.41 28.39
CA ARG A 166 -19.93 -10.36 27.79
C ARG A 166 -20.37 -11.78 28.21
N GLN A 167 -21.02 -12.52 27.32
CA GLN A 167 -21.13 -13.97 27.49
C GLN A 167 -19.75 -14.57 27.25
N GLY A 168 -19.25 -15.23 28.30
CA GLY A 168 -17.97 -15.92 28.30
C GLY A 168 -17.92 -17.02 27.25
N ARG A 169 -16.76 -17.11 26.58
CA ARG A 169 -16.33 -18.30 25.87
C ARG A 169 -16.17 -19.44 26.90
N ARG A 170 -16.89 -20.54 26.68
CA ARG A 170 -16.39 -21.88 26.99
C ARG A 170 -15.56 -22.37 25.81
#